data_AF-A0AAC9RQE4-F1
#
_entry.id   AF-A0AAC9RQE4-F1
#
_cell.length_a   1.000
_cell.length_b   1.000
_cell.length_c   1.000
_cell.angle_alpha   90.00
_cell.angle_beta   90.00
_cell.angle_gamma   90.00
#
_symmetry.space_group_name_H-M   'P 1'
#
loop_
_entity.id
_entity.type
_entity.pdbx_description
1 polymer ?
#
loop_
_entity_poly.entity_id
_entity_poly.type
_entity_poly.pdbx_seq_one_letter_code
_entity_poly.pdbx_strand_id
1 'polypeptide(L)'
;MADEVGYPFNQIPPEAFINAAAGYAGQASLCGSLGVAAACIGTVCDADTQKKLVGDLWNWYKEYPFPQIQPAELGLATTVAESVLCADSVGKFMDAQGCGFGDTERKERCAGVAAGIVKKTIEMLNETL
;
A
#
# COMPACT_ATOMS: atom_id res chain seq x y z
N MET A 1 12.33 1.85 11.87
CA MET A 1 13.05 0.69 12.47
C MET A 1 14.55 0.74 12.19
N ALA A 2 14.99 0.94 10.95
CA ALA A 2 16.42 1.01 10.62
C ALA A 2 17.19 2.02 11.49
N ASP A 3 16.67 3.25 11.65
CA ASP A 3 17.34 4.31 12.41
C ASP A 3 17.29 4.09 13.93
N GLU A 4 16.11 3.71 14.45
CA GLU A 4 15.87 3.58 15.90
C GLU A 4 16.37 2.25 16.50
N VAL A 5 16.31 1.15 15.74
CA VAL A 5 16.63 -0.21 16.21
C VAL A 5 17.95 -0.72 15.62
N GLY A 6 18.32 -0.27 14.42
CA GLY A 6 19.53 -0.74 13.74
C GLY A 6 19.36 -2.14 13.14
N TYR A 7 20.25 -3.06 13.50
CA TYR A 7 20.24 -4.43 13.00
C TYR A 7 19.00 -5.21 13.51
N PRO A 8 18.34 -6.05 12.69
CA PRO A 8 18.64 -6.37 11.28
C PRO A 8 17.98 -5.41 10.26
N PHE A 9 17.16 -4.46 10.70
CA PHE A 9 16.33 -3.63 9.83
C PHE A 9 17.13 -2.70 8.92
N ASN A 10 18.29 -2.23 9.36
CA ASN A 10 19.19 -1.41 8.54
C ASN A 10 19.91 -2.21 7.44
N GLN A 11 19.74 -3.53 7.37
CA GLN A 11 20.27 -4.38 6.30
C GLN A 11 19.25 -4.64 5.19
N ILE A 12 18.01 -4.17 5.33
CA ILE A 12 16.98 -4.31 4.30
C ILE A 12 17.17 -3.18 3.28
N PRO A 13 17.59 -3.46 2.03
CA PRO A 13 17.76 -2.41 1.02
C PRO A 13 16.38 -1.91 0.54
N PRO A 14 16.00 -0.64 0.76
CA PRO A 14 14.69 -0.13 0.33
C PRO A 14 14.47 -0.25 -1.19
N GLU A 15 15.54 -0.15 -1.98
CA GLU A 15 15.53 -0.25 -3.44
C GLU A 15 15.02 -1.62 -3.93
N ALA A 16 15.13 -2.67 -3.10
CA ALA A 16 14.60 -3.99 -3.43
C ALA A 16 13.08 -3.98 -3.62
N PHE A 17 12.37 -2.94 -3.17
CA PHE A 17 10.93 -2.80 -3.34
C PHE A 17 10.51 -1.91 -4.51
N ILE A 18 11.45 -1.30 -5.25
CA ILE A 18 11.13 -0.49 -6.44
C ILE A 18 10.37 -1.31 -7.48
N ASN A 19 10.67 -2.60 -7.58
CA ASN A 19 9.97 -3.51 -8.50
C ASN A 19 8.46 -3.59 -8.24
N ALA A 20 7.96 -3.29 -7.03
CA ALA A 20 6.55 -3.36 -6.71
C ALA A 20 5.70 -2.27 -7.39
N ALA A 21 6.34 -1.25 -7.98
CA ALA A 21 5.67 -0.15 -8.65
C ALA A 21 4.69 -0.61 -9.73
N ALA A 22 3.53 0.07 -9.79
CA ALA A 22 2.49 -0.15 -10.80
C ALA A 22 2.00 -1.61 -10.90
N GLY A 23 1.94 -2.30 -9.76
CA GLY A 23 1.48 -3.68 -9.70
C GLY A 23 2.55 -4.67 -10.16
N TYR A 24 3.74 -4.56 -9.57
CA TYR A 24 4.95 -5.34 -9.86
C TYR A 24 5.43 -5.19 -11.32
N ALA A 25 6.36 -4.25 -11.52
CA ALA A 25 6.96 -3.92 -12.81
C ALA A 25 5.94 -3.53 -13.90
N GLY A 26 4.92 -2.75 -13.52
CA GLY A 26 3.90 -2.27 -14.45
C GLY A 26 2.92 -3.33 -14.95
N GLN A 27 2.92 -4.53 -14.37
CA GLN A 27 2.02 -5.61 -14.76
C GLN A 27 0.59 -5.43 -14.26
N ALA A 28 0.32 -4.35 -13.51
CA ALA A 28 -0.98 -4.03 -12.94
C ALA A 28 -1.57 -5.16 -12.07
N SER A 29 -0.70 -6.01 -11.52
CA SER A 29 -1.04 -7.14 -10.64
C SER A 29 -1.35 -6.68 -9.21
N LEU A 30 -0.90 -7.37 -8.16
CA LEU A 30 -1.11 -6.96 -6.76
C LEU A 30 -0.64 -5.52 -6.54
N CYS A 31 -1.43 -4.70 -5.84
CA CYS A 31 -1.01 -3.36 -5.42
C CYS A 31 0.35 -3.42 -4.71
N GLY A 32 1.34 -2.69 -5.24
CA GLY A 32 2.70 -2.73 -4.71
C GLY A 32 2.79 -2.42 -3.22
N SER A 33 2.00 -1.45 -2.76
CA SER A 33 1.93 -1.07 -1.34
C SER A 33 1.45 -2.21 -0.44
N LEU A 34 0.49 -3.03 -0.90
CA LEU A 34 0.06 -4.24 -0.16
C LEU A 34 1.19 -5.28 -0.13
N GLY A 35 1.81 -5.54 -1.29
CA GLY A 35 2.89 -6.50 -1.40
C GLY A 35 4.09 -6.17 -0.50
N VAL A 36 4.50 -4.90 -0.47
CA VAL A 36 5.56 -4.41 0.43
C VAL A 36 5.12 -4.50 1.90
N ALA A 37 3.88 -4.14 2.22
CA ALA A 37 3.36 -4.29 3.59
C ALA A 37 3.39 -5.74 4.08
N ALA A 38 3.00 -6.71 3.24
CA ALA A 38 3.14 -8.14 3.57
C ALA A 38 4.59 -8.53 3.86
N ALA A 39 5.53 -8.10 3.01
CA ALA A 39 6.95 -8.39 3.23
C ALA A 39 7.42 -7.83 4.57
N CYS A 40 7.07 -6.58 4.90
CA CYS A 40 7.42 -5.96 6.18
C CYS A 40 6.79 -6.69 7.37
N ILE A 41 5.50 -7.06 7.32
CA ILE A 41 4.84 -7.85 8.38
C ILE A 41 5.58 -9.18 8.59
N GLY A 42 5.99 -9.86 7.51
CA GLY A 42 6.73 -11.12 7.57
C GLY A 42 8.12 -11.00 8.21
N THR A 43 8.70 -9.80 8.29
CA THR A 43 9.99 -9.59 8.98
C THR A 43 9.88 -9.54 10.51
N VAL A 44 8.68 -9.36 11.05
CA VAL A 44 8.45 -9.15 12.51
C VAL A 44 7.46 -10.13 13.13
N CYS A 45 6.76 -10.95 12.33
CA CYS A 45 5.75 -11.90 12.79
C CYS A 45 6.08 -13.35 12.39
N ASP A 46 5.62 -14.32 13.19
CA ASP A 46 5.64 -15.73 12.82
C ASP A 46 4.71 -16.03 11.62
N ALA A 47 4.76 -17.27 11.11
CA ALA A 47 4.07 -17.67 9.88
C ALA A 47 2.54 -17.59 9.96
N ASP A 48 1.94 -17.82 11.13
CA ASP A 48 0.48 -17.83 11.27
C ASP A 48 -0.03 -16.42 11.55
N THR A 49 0.67 -15.67 12.40
CA THR A 49 0.38 -14.26 12.65
C THR A 49 0.45 -13.43 11.37
N GLN A 50 1.52 -13.59 10.57
CA GLN A 50 1.66 -12.81 9.34
C GLN A 50 0.56 -13.12 8.32
N LYS A 51 0.13 -14.38 8.16
CA LYS A 51 -0.96 -14.76 7.24
C LYS A 51 -2.27 -14.12 7.65
N LYS A 52 -2.57 -14.11 8.95
CA LYS A 52 -3.77 -13.46 9.49
C LYS A 52 -3.75 -11.95 9.22
N LEU A 53 -2.69 -11.26 9.63
CA LEU A 53 -2.57 -9.81 9.45
C LEU A 53 -2.61 -9.38 7.99
N VAL A 54 -1.96 -10.14 7.10
CA VAL A 54 -2.03 -9.93 5.65
C VAL A 54 -3.46 -10.13 5.15
N GLY A 55 -4.15 -11.21 5.53
CA GLY A 55 -5.55 -11.42 5.15
C GLY A 55 -6.46 -10.26 5.59
N ASP A 56 -6.31 -9.82 6.83
CA ASP A 56 -7.10 -8.73 7.41
C ASP A 56 -6.83 -7.39 6.72
N LEU A 57 -5.56 -7.09 6.40
CA LEU A 57 -5.19 -5.87 5.67
C LEU A 57 -5.77 -5.86 4.25
N TRP A 58 -5.84 -7.01 3.58
CA TRP A 58 -6.41 -7.12 2.24
C TRP A 58 -7.92 -6.94 2.28
N ASN A 59 -8.59 -7.49 3.30
CA ASN A 59 -10.03 -7.31 3.50
C ASN A 59 -10.36 -5.83 3.77
N TRP A 60 -9.62 -5.19 4.68
CA TRP A 60 -9.76 -3.76 4.92
C TRP A 60 -9.52 -2.93 3.65
N TYR A 61 -8.46 -3.20 2.90
CA TYR A 61 -8.12 -2.44 1.69
C TYR A 61 -9.22 -2.47 0.63
N LYS A 62 -9.91 -3.62 0.47
CA LYS A 62 -11.00 -3.77 -0.50
C LYS A 62 -12.21 -2.89 -0.17
N GLU A 63 -12.41 -2.55 1.09
CA GLU A 63 -13.59 -1.80 1.57
C GLU A 63 -13.26 -0.34 1.90
N TYR A 64 -11.98 -0.04 2.16
CA TYR A 64 -11.57 1.29 2.59
C TYR A 64 -11.55 2.30 1.43
N PRO A 65 -12.12 3.50 1.62
CA PRO A 65 -12.16 4.51 0.58
C PRO A 65 -10.81 5.26 0.51
N PHE A 66 -10.12 5.24 -0.63
CA PHE A 66 -8.82 5.88 -0.83
C PHE A 66 -8.82 6.99 -1.89
N PRO A 67 -7.96 8.02 -1.77
CA PRO A 67 -7.00 8.26 -0.67
C PRO A 67 -7.58 9.16 0.43
N GLN A 68 -7.33 8.82 1.71
CA GLN A 68 -7.68 9.69 2.85
C GLN A 68 -6.53 10.62 3.28
N ILE A 69 -5.30 10.28 2.89
CA ILE A 69 -4.11 11.10 3.16
C ILE A 69 -3.71 11.73 1.83
N GLN A 70 -3.83 13.06 1.73
CA GLN A 70 -3.56 13.82 0.50
C GLN A 70 -2.64 15.02 0.79
N PRO A 71 -1.32 14.80 0.97
CA PRO A 71 -0.39 15.87 1.35
C PRO A 71 -0.25 16.96 0.28
N ALA A 72 -0.50 16.62 -1.00
CA ALA A 72 -0.48 17.56 -2.11
C ALA A 72 -1.75 18.42 -2.23
N GLU A 73 -2.78 18.17 -1.39
CA GLU A 73 -4.02 18.96 -1.32
C GLU A 73 -4.77 19.14 -2.67
N LEU A 74 -4.65 18.17 -3.57
CA LEU A 74 -5.23 18.23 -4.92
C LEU A 74 -6.75 17.98 -4.99
N GLY A 75 -7.41 17.73 -3.85
CA GLY A 75 -8.85 17.42 -3.82
C GLY A 75 -9.20 16.16 -4.61
N LEU A 76 -8.38 15.11 -4.48
CA LEU A 76 -8.52 13.87 -5.25
C LEU A 76 -9.81 13.13 -4.87
N ALA A 77 -10.50 12.62 -5.88
CA ALA A 77 -11.66 11.75 -5.71
C ALA A 77 -11.29 10.53 -4.86
N THR A 78 -12.22 10.14 -4.01
CA THR A 78 -12.07 8.96 -3.17
C THR A 78 -12.84 7.80 -3.75
N THR A 79 -12.19 6.64 -3.89
CA THR A 79 -12.79 5.42 -4.45
C THR A 79 -12.49 4.20 -3.58
N VAL A 80 -13.40 3.24 -3.57
CA VAL A 80 -13.20 1.92 -2.94
C VAL A 80 -12.70 0.94 -3.99
N ALA A 81 -11.63 0.18 -3.69
CA ALA A 81 -10.99 -0.68 -4.67
C ALA A 81 -11.78 -1.95 -4.98
N GLU A 82 -12.43 -2.57 -3.97
CA GLU A 82 -13.16 -3.86 -4.03
C GLU A 82 -12.31 -5.07 -4.48
N SER A 83 -11.03 -4.85 -4.78
CA SER A 83 -10.06 -5.83 -5.25
C SER A 83 -8.67 -5.43 -4.75
N VAL A 84 -7.74 -6.38 -4.71
CA VAL A 84 -6.33 -6.15 -4.33
C VAL A 84 -5.44 -5.81 -5.52
N LEU A 85 -6.00 -5.91 -6.73
CA LEU A 85 -5.29 -5.61 -7.97
C LEU A 85 -5.07 -4.10 -8.13
N CYS A 86 -3.86 -3.75 -8.56
CA CYS A 86 -3.47 -2.39 -8.90
C CYS A 86 -4.32 -1.87 -10.06
N ALA A 87 -4.58 -2.70 -11.08
CA ALA A 87 -5.44 -2.36 -12.22
C ALA A 87 -6.81 -1.85 -11.77
N ASP A 88 -7.50 -2.61 -10.91
CA ASP A 88 -8.85 -2.29 -10.46
C ASP A 88 -8.85 -1.04 -9.57
N SER A 89 -7.92 -0.97 -8.62
CA SER A 89 -7.82 0.14 -7.68
C SER A 89 -7.49 1.46 -8.36
N VAL A 90 -6.51 1.46 -9.26
CA VAL A 90 -6.08 2.68 -9.96
C VAL A 90 -7.04 3.03 -11.09
N GLY A 91 -7.60 2.03 -11.78
CA GLY A 91 -8.57 2.20 -12.86
C GLY A 91 -9.82 2.93 -12.37
N LYS A 92 -10.44 2.44 -11.30
CA LYS A 92 -11.62 3.08 -10.69
C LYS A 92 -11.36 4.53 -10.31
N PHE A 93 -10.18 4.82 -9.73
CA PHE A 93 -9.81 6.19 -9.40
C PHE A 93 -9.65 7.06 -10.66
N MET A 94 -8.91 6.57 -11.65
CA MET A 94 -8.69 7.32 -12.91
C MET A 94 -10.01 7.65 -13.61
N ASP A 95 -10.95 6.71 -13.63
CA ASP A 95 -12.29 6.91 -14.19
C ASP A 95 -13.08 7.97 -13.41
N ALA A 96 -13.04 7.92 -12.07
CA ALA A 96 -13.75 8.86 -11.21
C ALA A 96 -13.14 10.28 -11.23
N GLN A 97 -11.81 10.38 -11.32
CA GLN A 97 -11.07 11.64 -11.34
C GLN A 97 -11.03 12.26 -12.75
N GLY A 98 -11.15 11.45 -13.80
CA GLY A 98 -10.95 11.87 -15.18
C GLY A 98 -9.47 12.13 -15.52
N CYS A 99 -8.54 11.37 -14.93
CA CYS A 99 -7.10 11.52 -15.16
C CYS A 99 -6.48 10.25 -15.77
N GLY A 100 -5.37 10.42 -16.49
CA GLY A 100 -4.59 9.33 -17.07
C GLY A 100 -3.57 8.72 -16.11
N PHE A 101 -3.02 7.57 -16.52
CA PHE A 101 -1.99 6.90 -15.72
C PHE A 101 -0.72 7.76 -15.59
N GLY A 102 -0.34 8.55 -16.58
CA GLY A 102 0.86 9.40 -16.50
C GLY A 102 0.77 10.54 -15.48
N ASP A 103 -0.45 10.89 -15.06
CA ASP A 103 -0.77 12.18 -14.48
C ASP A 103 -0.38 12.28 -13.00
N THR A 104 -0.18 13.52 -12.55
CA THR A 104 0.24 13.83 -11.18
C THR A 104 -0.83 13.39 -10.19
N GLU A 105 -2.10 13.64 -10.47
CA GLU A 105 -3.25 13.26 -9.66
C GLU A 105 -3.25 11.76 -9.36
N ARG A 106 -3.00 10.93 -10.38
CA ARG A 106 -2.89 9.48 -10.25
C ARG A 106 -1.71 9.08 -9.36
N LYS A 107 -0.54 9.68 -9.58
CA LYS A 107 0.68 9.38 -8.79
C LYS A 107 0.49 9.77 -7.32
N GLU A 108 -0.06 10.95 -7.07
CA GLU A 108 -0.39 11.43 -5.71
C GLU A 108 -1.43 10.54 -5.04
N ARG A 109 -2.43 10.07 -5.79
CA ARG A 109 -3.37 9.07 -5.25
C ARG A 109 -2.67 7.78 -4.84
N CYS A 110 -1.77 7.25 -5.66
CA CYS A 110 -0.99 6.06 -5.31
C CYS A 110 -0.10 6.28 -4.08
N ALA A 111 0.48 7.47 -3.92
CA ALA A 111 1.22 7.84 -2.72
C ALA A 111 0.31 7.89 -1.48
N GLY A 112 -0.87 8.48 -1.59
CA GLY A 112 -1.88 8.50 -0.52
C GLY A 112 -2.38 7.11 -0.12
N VAL A 113 -2.55 6.20 -1.09
CA VAL A 113 -2.84 4.78 -0.83
C VAL A 113 -1.70 4.11 -0.07
N ALA A 114 -0.44 4.33 -0.48
CA ALA A 114 0.72 3.79 0.21
C ALA A 114 0.76 4.27 1.68
N ALA A 115 0.54 5.58 1.91
CA ALA A 115 0.50 6.15 3.25
C ALA A 115 -0.63 5.53 4.11
N GLY A 116 -1.83 5.36 3.54
CA GLY A 116 -2.96 4.74 4.24
C GLY A 116 -2.70 3.28 4.62
N ILE A 117 -2.11 2.51 3.70
CA ILE A 117 -1.73 1.11 3.96
C ILE A 117 -0.67 1.04 5.06
N VAL A 118 0.39 1.85 4.99
CA VAL A 118 1.44 1.89 6.03
C VAL A 118 0.85 2.22 7.39
N LYS A 119 -0.02 3.24 7.48
CA LYS A 119 -0.71 3.60 8.73
C LYS A 119 -1.48 2.39 9.28
N LYS A 120 -2.29 1.74 8.43
CA LYS A 120 -3.09 0.60 8.86
C LYS A 120 -2.23 -0.61 9.28
N THR A 121 -1.15 -0.88 8.55
CA THR A 121 -0.19 -1.93 8.92
C THR A 121 0.42 -1.67 10.29
N ILE A 122 0.82 -0.43 10.59
CA ILE A 122 1.38 -0.06 11.90
C ILE A 122 0.33 -0.23 13.01
N GLU A 123 -0.91 0.22 12.80
CA GLU A 123 -2.01 0.03 13.75
C GLU A 123 -2.19 -1.47 14.07
N MET A 124 -2.28 -2.31 13.05
CA MET A 124 -2.49 -3.75 13.21
C MET A 124 -1.31 -4.44 13.91
N LEU A 125 -0.07 -4.04 13.61
CA LEU A 125 1.13 -4.58 14.27
C LEU A 125 1.17 -4.17 15.75
N ASN A 126 0.90 -2.91 16.07
CA ASN A 126 0.88 -2.41 17.45
C ASN A 126 -0.25 -3.05 18.30
N GLU A 127 -1.35 -3.44 17.68
CA GLU A 127 -2.43 -4.16 18.36
C GLU A 127 -2.08 -5.65 18.61
N THR A 128 -1.11 -6.19 17.87
CA THR A 128 -0.80 -7.62 17.86
C THR A 128 0.48 -7.98 18.63
N LEU A 129 1.50 -7.12 18.59
CA LEU A 129 2.84 -7.32 19.17
C LEU A 129 3.01 -6.46 20.43
#